data_AF-A0A3P1V4Z5-F1
#
_entry.id   AF-A0A3P1V4Z5-F1
#
_cell.length_a   1.000
_cell.length_b   1.000
_cell.length_c   1.000
_cell.angle_alpha   90.00
_cell.angle_beta   90.00
_cell.angle_gamma   90.00
#
_symmetry.space_group_name_H-M   'P 1'
#
loop_
_entity.id
_entity.type
_entity.pdbx_description
1 polymer ?
#
loop_
_entity_poly.entity_id
_entity_poly.type
_entity_poly.pdbx_seq_one_letter_code
_entity_poly.pdbx_strand_id
1 'polypeptide(L)'
;ARKTPTVDVEQDPKTGDVTVTPKKPDGSTYPPGTKVEIPGKDGNPITVTIGEDGKGKVPNSELPDGKVPGTGKITEPGKPAVEV
;
A
#
# COMPACT_ATOMS: atom_id res chain seq x y z
N ALA A 1 -6.60 -22.81 5.04
CA ALA A 1 -5.40 -21.97 4.86
C ALA A 1 -5.65 -20.62 5.52
N ARG A 2 -4.75 -20.11 6.38
CA ARG A 2 -4.83 -18.70 6.80
C ARG A 2 -4.59 -17.86 5.55
N LYS A 3 -5.61 -17.17 5.08
CA LYS A 3 -5.45 -16.19 4.01
C LYS A 3 -4.62 -15.03 4.58
N THR A 4 -3.57 -14.62 3.90
CA THR A 4 -2.78 -13.44 4.25
C THR A 4 -3.44 -12.20 3.64
N PRO A 5 -3.31 -11.02 4.27
CA PRO A 5 -3.67 -9.79 3.60
C PRO A 5 -2.77 -9.58 2.38
N THR A 6 -3.22 -8.77 1.44
CA THR A 6 -2.46 -8.41 0.25
C THR A 6 -2.52 -6.91 0.02
N VAL A 7 -1.56 -6.39 -0.74
CA VAL A 7 -1.58 -5.01 -1.23
C VAL A 7 -1.56 -5.05 -2.74
N ASP A 8 -2.64 -4.58 -3.35
CA ASP A 8 -2.69 -4.38 -4.80
C ASP A 8 -2.08 -3.02 -5.13
N VAL A 9 -1.25 -3.01 -6.16
CA VAL A 9 -0.51 -1.84 -6.62
C VAL A 9 -0.80 -1.67 -8.11
N GLU A 10 -1.49 -0.59 -8.46
CA GLU A 10 -1.85 -0.27 -9.84
C GLU A 10 -1.17 1.03 -10.26
N GLN A 11 -0.37 0.99 -11.33
CA GLN A 11 0.31 2.17 -11.84
C GLN A 11 -0.48 2.81 -12.98
N ASP A 12 -0.71 4.11 -12.89
CA ASP A 12 -1.30 4.92 -13.94
C ASP A 12 -0.31 5.00 -15.12
N PRO A 13 -0.67 4.51 -16.32
CA PRO A 13 0.24 4.50 -17.47
C PRO A 13 0.55 5.89 -18.03
N LYS A 14 -0.23 6.92 -17.67
CA LYS A 14 -0.03 8.30 -18.15
C LYS A 14 0.86 9.10 -17.22
N THR A 15 0.63 9.00 -15.90
CA THR A 15 1.36 9.80 -14.90
C THR A 15 2.46 9.01 -14.19
N GLY A 16 2.39 7.68 -14.24
CA GLY A 16 3.23 6.78 -13.44
C GLY A 16 2.80 6.70 -11.97
N ASP A 17 1.76 7.42 -11.56
CA ASP A 17 1.30 7.40 -10.17
C ASP A 17 0.81 6.01 -9.80
N VAL A 18 1.06 5.61 -8.57
CA VAL A 18 0.63 4.31 -8.06
C VAL A 18 -0.58 4.48 -7.15
N THR A 19 -1.60 3.66 -7.38
CA THR A 19 -2.72 3.47 -6.47
C THR A 19 -2.48 2.20 -5.67
N VAL A 20 -2.49 2.35 -4.36
CA VAL A 20 -2.29 1.28 -3.38
C VAL A 20 -3.63 0.92 -2.77
N THR A 21 -3.99 -0.36 -2.84
CA THR A 21 -5.24 -0.90 -2.29
C THR A 21 -4.94 -2.10 -1.40
N PRO A 22 -4.90 -1.93 -0.07
CA PRO A 22 -4.77 -3.06 0.84
C PRO A 22 -6.08 -3.86 0.89
N LYS A 23 -5.96 -5.19 0.86
CA LYS A 23 -7.08 -6.13 0.96
C LYS A 23 -6.90 -7.04 2.15
N LYS A 24 -7.97 -7.17 2.93
CA LYS A 24 -8.02 -8.13 4.02
C LYS A 24 -8.05 -9.56 3.47
N PRO A 25 -7.69 -10.55 4.28
CA PRO A 25 -7.83 -11.97 3.94
C PRO A 25 -9.23 -12.38 3.44
N ASP A 26 -10.27 -11.69 3.90
CA ASP A 26 -11.67 -11.91 3.52
C ASP A 26 -12.08 -11.20 2.22
N GLY A 27 -11.20 -10.40 1.63
CA GLY A 27 -11.43 -9.61 0.42
C GLY A 27 -12.04 -8.23 0.67
N SER A 28 -12.37 -7.88 1.92
CA SER A 28 -12.87 -6.55 2.28
C SER A 28 -11.75 -5.51 2.32
N THR A 29 -12.14 -4.23 2.27
CA THR A 29 -11.21 -3.10 2.37
C THR A 29 -10.84 -2.81 3.82
N TYR A 30 -9.72 -2.12 3.99
CA TYR A 30 -9.31 -1.59 5.27
C TYR A 30 -10.02 -0.27 5.59
N PRO A 31 -10.26 0.04 6.88
CA PRO A 31 -10.91 1.28 7.27
C PRO A 31 -10.04 2.51 6.93
N PRO A 32 -10.66 3.69 6.78
CA PRO A 32 -9.93 4.94 6.54
C PRO A 32 -8.94 5.23 7.68
N GLY A 33 -7.81 5.84 7.35
CA GLY A 33 -6.71 6.08 8.29
C GLY A 33 -5.78 4.88 8.49
N THR A 34 -6.04 3.75 7.82
CA THR A 34 -5.07 2.66 7.69
C THR A 34 -3.83 3.19 7.00
N LYS A 35 -2.65 2.83 7.52
CA LYS A 35 -1.36 3.17 6.92
C LYS A 35 -0.80 1.96 6.20
N VAL A 36 -0.33 2.14 4.97
CA VAL A 36 0.38 1.13 4.20
C VAL A 36 1.78 1.64 3.91
N GLU A 37 2.80 0.97 4.42
CA GLU A 37 4.18 1.24 4.05
C GLU A 37 4.54 0.43 2.81
N ILE A 38 5.08 1.09 1.78
CA ILE A 38 5.62 0.47 0.56
C ILE A 38 7.07 0.92 0.35
N PRO A 39 7.90 0.19 -0.42
CA PRO A 39 9.23 0.68 -0.76
C PRO A 39 9.15 2.00 -1.53
N GLY A 40 9.97 2.97 -1.13
CA GLY A 40 10.15 4.22 -1.85
C GLY A 40 11.56 4.37 -2.40
N LYS A 41 11.82 5.56 -2.94
CA LYS A 41 13.10 5.94 -3.50
C LYS A 41 14.24 5.79 -2.48
N ASP A 42 15.36 5.25 -2.95
CA ASP A 42 16.60 5.06 -2.18
C ASP A 42 16.44 4.16 -0.92
N GLY A 43 15.41 3.31 -0.90
CA GLY A 43 15.12 2.42 0.23
C GLY A 43 14.35 3.06 1.37
N ASN A 44 13.91 4.31 1.22
CA ASN A 44 13.06 4.97 2.22
C ASN A 44 11.60 4.53 2.03
N PRO A 45 10.95 3.92 3.03
CA PRO A 45 9.58 3.48 2.88
C PRO A 45 8.61 4.69 2.81
N ILE A 46 7.63 4.59 1.92
CA ILE A 46 6.55 5.57 1.76
C ILE A 46 5.38 5.11 2.62
N THR A 47 4.90 5.98 3.50
CA THR A 47 3.69 5.72 4.29
C THR A 47 2.47 6.29 3.58
N VAL A 48 1.64 5.43 3.04
CA VAL A 48 0.40 5.78 2.36
C VAL A 48 -0.74 5.72 3.36
N THR A 49 -1.50 6.80 3.50
CA THR A 49 -2.73 6.78 4.32
C THR A 49 -3.92 6.48 3.43
N ILE A 50 -4.70 5.47 3.81
CA ILE A 50 -5.87 5.01 3.07
C ILE A 50 -7.07 5.90 3.39
N GLY A 51 -7.75 6.36 2.33
CA GLY A 51 -8.94 7.21 2.42
C GLY A 51 -10.25 6.44 2.59
N GLU A 52 -11.36 7.15 2.46
CA GLU A 52 -12.73 6.60 2.54
C GLU A 52 -13.04 5.57 1.44
N ASP A 53 -12.35 5.67 0.31
CA ASP A 53 -12.48 4.76 -0.83
C ASP A 53 -11.70 3.44 -0.64
N GLY A 54 -11.00 3.28 0.49
CA GLY A 54 -10.17 2.12 0.77
C GLY A 54 -8.87 2.09 -0.04
N LYS A 55 -8.47 3.21 -0.65
CA LYS A 55 -7.26 3.34 -1.46
C LYS A 55 -6.38 4.48 -0.99
N GLY A 56 -5.13 4.47 -1.43
CA GLY A 56 -4.20 5.56 -1.28
C GLY A 56 -3.39 5.76 -2.55
N LYS A 57 -3.01 6.99 -2.85
CA LYS A 57 -2.27 7.33 -4.07
C LYS A 57 -0.85 7.77 -3.72
N VAL A 58 0.11 7.31 -4.49
CA VAL A 58 1.54 7.61 -4.37
C VAL A 58 2.02 8.18 -5.68
N PRO A 59 2.61 9.39 -5.67
CA PRO A 59 3.12 9.99 -6.90
C PRO A 59 4.35 9.23 -7.40
N ASN A 60 4.52 9.14 -8.72
CA ASN A 60 5.65 8.43 -9.33
C ASN A 60 7.02 8.95 -8.86
N SER A 61 7.11 10.23 -8.51
CA SER A 61 8.34 10.88 -8.04
C SER A 61 8.89 10.31 -6.73
N GLU A 62 8.04 9.69 -5.91
CA GLU A 62 8.44 9.10 -4.62
C GLU A 62 8.78 7.62 -4.74
N LEU A 63 8.39 6.97 -5.84
CA LEU A 63 8.62 5.56 -6.08
C LEU A 63 10.10 5.26 -6.38
N PRO A 64 10.55 4.03 -6.09
CA PRO A 64 11.88 3.60 -6.46
C PRO A 64 12.07 3.55 -7.98
N ASP A 65 13.32 3.77 -8.42
CA ASP A 65 13.67 3.64 -9.83
C ASP A 65 13.64 2.16 -10.24
N GLY A 66 12.67 1.79 -11.07
CA GLY A 66 12.47 0.43 -11.56
C GLY A 66 11.55 -0.43 -10.69
N LYS A 67 11.32 -1.68 -11.13
CA LYS A 67 10.40 -2.59 -10.45
C LYS A 67 11.08 -3.25 -9.26
N VAL A 68 10.94 -2.64 -8.09
CA VAL A 68 11.40 -3.23 -6.82
C VAL A 68 10.29 -4.11 -6.24
N PRO A 69 10.54 -5.41 -5.98
CA PRO A 69 9.60 -6.21 -5.21
C PRO A 69 9.52 -5.63 -3.80
N GLY A 70 8.33 -5.18 -3.42
CA GLY A 70 8.08 -4.60 -2.10
C GLY A 70 7.31 -5.53 -1.21
N THR A 71 7.77 -5.66 0.04
CA THR A 71 6.90 -6.09 1.13
C THR A 71 6.04 -4.90 1.53
N GLY A 72 4.73 -5.09 1.59
CA GLY A 72 3.83 -4.09 2.13
C GLY A 72 3.74 -4.23 3.64
N LYS A 73 3.47 -3.14 4.36
CA LYS A 73 3.16 -3.23 5.79
C LYS A 73 1.91 -2.43 6.10
N ILE A 74 0.86 -3.12 6.54
CA ILE A 74 -0.45 -2.54 6.79
C ILE A 74 -0.61 -2.30 8.30
N THR A 75 -0.96 -1.08 8.69
CA THR A 75 -1.23 -0.69 10.07
C THR A 75 -2.63 -0.09 10.18
N GLU A 76 -3.57 -0.86 10.71
CA GLU A 76 -4.92 -0.37 11.02
C GLU A 76 -4.89 0.58 12.23
N PRO A 77 -5.78 1.60 12.29
CA PRO A 77 -5.91 2.45 13.46
C PRO A 77 -6.14 1.63 14.74
N GLY A 78 -5.28 1.79 15.75
CA GLY A 78 -5.39 1.10 17.03
C GLY A 78 -4.99 -0.38 17.03
N LYS A 79 -4.37 -0.88 15.96
CA LYS A 79 -3.93 -2.28 15.84
C LYS A 79 -2.44 -2.40 15.51
N PRO A 80 -1.81 -3.57 15.79
CA PRO A 80 -0.45 -3.83 15.36
C PRO A 80 -0.35 -3.88 13.83
N ALA A 81 0.84 -3.56 13.33
CA ALA A 81 1.14 -3.67 11.91
C ALA A 81 1.24 -5.14 11.46
N VAL A 82 0.88 -5.39 10.20
CA VAL A 82 0.93 -6.69 9.56
C VAL A 82 1.74 -6.57 8.28
N GLU A 83 2.80 -7.36 8.16
CA GLU A 83 3.60 -7.47 6.94
C GLU A 83 2.91 -8.38 5.92
N VAL A 84 3.00 -8.01 4.64
CA VAL A 84 2.40 -8.70 3.48
C VAL A 84 3.39 -8.89 2.35
#